data_AF-A0AAU6V770-F1
#
_entry.id   AF-A0AAU6V770-F1
#
_cell.length_a   1.000
_cell.length_b   1.000
_cell.length_c   1.000
_cell.angle_alpha   90.00
_cell.angle_beta   90.00
_cell.angle_gamma   90.00
#
_symmetry.space_group_name_H-M   'P 1'
#
loop_
_entity.id
_entity.type
_entity.pdbx_description
1 polymer ?
#
loop_
_entity_poly.entity_id
_entity_poly.type
_entity_poly.pdbx_seq_one_letter_code
_entity_poly.pdbx_strand_id
1 'polypeptide(L)'
;MSEFNNRINAQRDALKIVNGSGLFIESLLSLTEKAIDRWSKNNKLDAHDPIIALLKSMSGTLFFLANKSQEQVTEDYKVLSDKVSTQLYDLELEMANKALQRTSR
;
A
#
# COMPACT_ATOMS: atom_id res chain seq x y z
N MET A 1 1.58 17.31 2.48
CA MET A 1 1.51 16.37 1.34
C MET A 1 1.40 17.21 0.08
N SER A 2 2.08 16.86 -1.02
CA SER A 2 1.84 17.54 -2.29
C SER A 2 0.39 17.27 -2.70
N GLU A 3 -0.26 18.28 -3.27
CA GLU A 3 -1.67 18.23 -3.73
C GLU A 3 -1.92 17.10 -4.75
N PHE A 4 -0.84 16.49 -5.25
CA PHE A 4 -0.85 15.36 -6.14
C PHE A 4 0.18 14.34 -5.66
N ASN A 5 -0.28 13.14 -5.31
CA ASN A 5 0.57 12.00 -5.01
C ASN A 5 1.22 11.48 -6.30
N ASN A 6 2.54 11.58 -6.39
CA ASN A 6 3.28 10.89 -7.45
C ASN A 6 3.33 9.39 -7.11
N ARG A 7 3.00 8.54 -8.07
CA ARG A 7 3.07 7.08 -7.99
C ARG A 7 4.32 6.56 -7.26
N ILE A 8 5.49 7.11 -7.58
CA ILE A 8 6.76 6.66 -6.99
C ILE A 8 6.82 6.97 -5.49
N ASN A 9 6.33 8.15 -5.08
CA ASN A 9 6.30 8.53 -3.68
C ASN A 9 5.29 7.67 -2.92
N ALA A 10 4.07 7.52 -3.44
CA ALA A 10 3.05 6.68 -2.83
C ALA A 10 3.48 5.20 -2.70
N GLN A 11 4.17 4.65 -3.71
CA GLN A 11 4.74 3.31 -3.60
C GLN A 11 5.81 3.23 -2.51
N ARG A 12 6.71 4.22 -2.42
CA ARG A 12 7.74 4.26 -1.36
C ARG A 12 7.12 4.37 0.03
N ASP A 13 6.07 5.17 0.18
CA ASP A 13 5.42 5.39 1.46
C ASP A 13 4.69 4.13 1.91
N ALA A 14 3.96 3.45 1.02
CA ALA A 14 3.38 2.15 1.32
C ALA A 14 4.41 1.11 1.79
N LEU A 15 5.56 1.03 1.11
CA LEU A 15 6.65 0.13 1.51
C LEU A 15 7.24 0.52 2.87
N LYS A 16 7.41 1.81 3.15
CA LYS A 16 7.89 2.29 4.45
C LYS A 16 6.90 1.97 5.58
N ILE A 17 5.61 2.15 5.37
CA ILE A 17 4.56 1.86 6.36
C ILE A 17 4.61 0.38 6.75
N VAL A 18 4.59 -0.52 5.75
CA VAL A 18 4.61 -1.98 6.00
C VAL A 18 5.93 -2.40 6.65
N ASN A 19 7.07 -2.04 6.06
CA ASN A 19 8.37 -2.52 6.51
C ASN A 19 8.85 -1.84 7.80
N GLY A 20 8.44 -0.60 8.05
CA GLY A 20 8.79 0.16 9.25
C GLY A 20 8.09 -0.34 10.51
N SER A 21 7.06 -1.17 10.38
CA SER A 21 6.33 -1.73 11.52
C SER A 21 7.10 -2.76 12.35
N GLY A 22 8.12 -3.40 11.77
CA GLY A 22 8.83 -4.51 12.40
C GLY A 22 7.98 -5.77 12.65
N LEU A 23 6.74 -5.83 12.14
CA LEU A 23 5.82 -6.96 12.39
C LEU A 23 6.12 -8.20 11.54
N PHE A 24 6.92 -8.04 10.49
CA PHE A 24 7.12 -9.05 9.46
C PHE A 24 8.55 -9.58 9.47
N ILE A 25 8.70 -10.88 9.21
CA ILE A 25 9.98 -11.57 9.12
C ILE A 25 10.73 -11.13 7.86
N GLU A 26 9.99 -10.97 6.76
CA GLU A 26 10.53 -10.53 5.48
C GLU A 26 9.90 -9.21 5.05
N SER A 27 10.73 -8.30 4.52
CA SER A 27 10.30 -7.02 3.96
C SER A 27 9.52 -7.19 2.65
N LEU A 28 8.49 -6.37 2.46
CA LEU A 28 7.81 -6.20 1.19
C LEU A 28 8.73 -5.41 0.25
N LEU A 29 9.05 -5.98 -0.92
CA LEU A 29 10.01 -5.39 -1.86
C LEU A 29 9.36 -4.54 -2.96
N SER A 30 8.10 -4.82 -3.31
CA SER A 30 7.34 -4.04 -4.29
C SER A 30 5.84 -4.26 -4.10
N LEU A 31 5.02 -3.39 -4.69
CA LEU A 31 3.58 -3.54 -4.74
C LEU A 31 3.09 -4.36 -5.95
N THR A 32 3.97 -5.02 -6.70
CA THR A 32 3.48 -5.94 -7.74
C THR A 32 2.76 -7.12 -7.09
N GLU A 33 1.71 -7.63 -7.73
CA GLU A 33 0.90 -8.71 -7.17
C GLU A 33 1.75 -9.94 -6.80
N LYS A 34 2.67 -10.35 -7.69
CA LYS A 34 3.62 -11.45 -7.41
C LYS A 34 4.49 -11.20 -6.18
N ALA A 35 4.93 -9.95 -5.95
CA ALA A 35 5.73 -9.62 -4.78
C ALA A 35 4.89 -9.64 -3.50
N ILE A 36 3.65 -9.14 -3.56
CA ILE A 36 2.70 -9.19 -2.44
C ILE A 36 2.39 -10.64 -2.08
N ASP A 37 2.10 -11.50 -3.06
CA ASP A 37 1.77 -12.92 -2.83
C ASP A 37 2.96 -13.70 -2.24
N ARG A 38 4.17 -13.44 -2.73
CA ARG A 38 5.39 -14.04 -2.16
C ARG A 38 5.60 -13.57 -0.72
N TRP A 39 5.49 -12.26 -0.49
CA TRP A 39 5.70 -11.65 0.82
C TRP A 39 4.68 -12.14 1.85
N SER A 40 3.40 -12.25 1.48
CA SER A 40 2.35 -12.75 2.37
C SER A 40 2.59 -14.20 2.75
N LYS A 41 2.94 -15.05 1.77
CA LYS A 41 3.29 -16.46 2.00
C LYS A 41 4.47 -16.61 2.95
N ASN A 42 5.55 -15.85 2.73
CA ASN A 42 6.76 -15.94 3.55
C ASN A 42 6.57 -15.39 4.97
N ASN A 43 5.66 -14.43 5.14
CA ASN A 43 5.26 -13.90 6.44
C ASN A 43 4.10 -14.67 7.08
N LYS A 44 3.62 -15.76 6.46
CA LYS A 44 2.53 -16.61 6.94
C LYS A 44 1.25 -15.83 7.25
N LEU A 45 0.93 -14.85 6.41
CA LEU A 45 -0.30 -14.07 6.53
C LEU A 45 -1.49 -14.87 6.00
N ASP A 46 -2.67 -14.65 6.59
CA ASP A 46 -3.91 -15.25 6.11
C ASP A 46 -4.27 -14.70 4.73
N ALA A 47 -4.91 -15.50 3.87
CA ALA A 47 -5.32 -15.06 2.55
C ALA A 47 -6.35 -13.90 2.57
N HIS A 48 -7.09 -13.76 3.68
CA HIS A 48 -8.08 -12.71 3.93
C HIS A 48 -7.53 -11.59 4.83
N ASP A 49 -6.22 -11.54 5.06
CA ASP A 49 -5.59 -10.49 5.85
C ASP A 49 -5.87 -9.12 5.20
N PRO A 50 -6.50 -8.16 5.92
CA PRO A 50 -6.90 -6.87 5.35
C PRO A 50 -5.74 -6.10 4.73
N ILE A 51 -4.52 -6.26 5.25
CA ILE A 51 -3.31 -5.63 4.70
C ILE A 51 -3.04 -6.14 3.29
N ILE A 52 -3.22 -7.44 3.02
CA ILE A 52 -3.01 -7.99 1.67
C ILE A 52 -4.02 -7.38 0.70
N ALA A 53 -5.28 -7.31 1.09
CA ALA A 53 -6.35 -6.73 0.27
C ALA A 53 -6.07 -5.25 -0.06
N LEU A 54 -5.64 -4.47 0.94
CA LEU A 54 -5.23 -3.07 0.77
C LEU A 54 -4.04 -2.95 -0.19
N LEU A 55 -2.99 -3.74 0.00
CA LEU A 55 -1.79 -3.70 -0.86
C LEU A 55 -2.11 -4.05 -2.32
N LYS A 56 -2.97 -5.04 -2.56
CA LYS A 56 -3.43 -5.39 -3.93
C LYS A 56 -4.27 -4.27 -4.54
N SER A 57 -5.17 -3.65 -3.76
CA SER A 57 -5.98 -2.51 -4.20
C SER A 57 -5.13 -1.28 -4.56
N MET A 58 -4.09 -1.01 -3.76
CA MET A 58 -3.10 0.03 -4.04
C MET A 58 -2.28 -0.26 -5.29
N SER A 59 -1.86 -1.51 -5.49
CA SER A 59 -1.14 -1.95 -6.69
C SER A 59 -1.88 -1.56 -7.97
N GLY A 60 -3.17 -1.89 -8.04
CA GLY A 60 -4.02 -1.52 -9.18
C GLY A 60 -4.15 -0.01 -9.32
N THR A 61 -4.43 0.70 -8.23
CA THR A 61 -4.63 2.17 -8.28
C THR A 61 -3.37 2.90 -8.74
N LEU A 62 -2.19 2.49 -8.26
CA LEU A 62 -0.89 3.05 -8.66
C LEU A 62 -0.51 2.70 -10.10
N PHE A 63 -0.94 1.54 -10.61
CA PHE A 63 -0.77 1.20 -12.02
C PHE A 63 -1.55 2.18 -12.92
N PHE A 64 -2.82 2.46 -12.60
CA PHE A 64 -3.62 3.44 -13.34
C PHE A 64 -3.08 4.87 -13.22
N LEU A 65 -2.64 5.27 -12.03
CA LEU A 65 -2.03 6.57 -11.78
C LEU A 65 -0.76 6.78 -12.63
N ALA A 66 0.05 5.72 -12.81
CA ALA A 66 1.22 5.73 -13.68
C ALA A 66 0.85 6.09 -15.13
N ASN A 67 -0.16 5.41 -15.64
CA ASN A 67 -0.61 5.55 -17.02
C ASN A 67 -1.21 6.94 -17.28
N LYS A 68 -1.89 7.52 -16.29
CA LYS A 68 -2.50 8.85 -16.39
C LYS A 68 -1.56 10.02 -16.12
N SER A 69 -0.49 9.83 -15.36
CA SER A 69 0.54 10.88 -15.14
C SER A 69 1.34 11.26 -16.40
N GLN A 70 1.22 10.48 -17.48
CA GLN A 70 1.82 10.78 -18.79
C GLN A 70 0.91 11.64 -19.67
N GLU A 71 -0.33 11.88 -19.24
CA GLU A 71 -1.30 12.81 -19.83
C GLU A 71 -1.32 14.13 -19.03
N GLN A 72 -1.94 15.19 -19.56
CA GLN A 72 -2.21 16.41 -18.80
C GLN A 72 -3.00 16.07 -17.51
N VAL A 73 -2.71 16.71 -16.38
CA VAL A 73 -3.43 16.47 -15.11
C VAL A 73 -4.93 16.66 -15.31
N THR A 74 -5.67 15.55 -15.30
CA THR A 74 -7.14 15.50 -15.46
C THR A 74 -7.85 15.37 -14.11
N GLU A 75 -9.17 15.50 -14.12
CA GLU A 75 -9.99 15.22 -12.93
C GLU A 75 -9.86 13.75 -12.49
N ASP A 76 -9.78 12.81 -13.42
CA ASP A 76 -9.53 11.39 -13.13
C ASP A 76 -8.21 11.18 -12.37
N TYR A 77 -7.18 11.97 -12.71
CA TYR A 77 -5.90 11.91 -12.00
C TYR A 77 -6.05 12.36 -10.55
N LYS A 78 -6.79 13.44 -10.27
CA LYS A 78 -7.07 13.89 -8.90
C LYS A 78 -7.80 12.83 -8.10
N VAL A 79 -8.86 12.25 -8.66
CA VAL A 79 -9.65 11.19 -8.01
C VAL A 79 -8.76 9.99 -7.68
N LEU A 80 -7.88 9.59 -8.59
CA LEU A 80 -6.90 8.52 -8.32
C LEU A 80 -5.88 8.92 -7.24
N SER A 81 -5.44 10.18 -7.24
CA SER A 81 -4.51 10.71 -6.24
C SER A 81 -5.10 10.70 -4.83
N ASP A 82 -6.33 11.18 -4.68
CA ASP A 82 -7.06 11.20 -3.41
C ASP A 82 -7.37 9.78 -2.91
N LYS A 83 -7.71 8.88 -3.84
CA LYS A 83 -7.88 7.47 -3.52
C LYS A 83 -6.58 6.86 -2.98
N VAL A 84 -5.43 7.16 -3.58
CA VAL A 84 -4.13 6.69 -3.08
C VAL A 84 -3.83 7.25 -1.69
N SER A 85 -4.12 8.52 -1.44
CA SER A 85 -3.97 9.13 -0.12
C SER A 85 -4.82 8.43 0.94
N THR A 86 -6.08 8.12 0.60
CA THR A 86 -6.99 7.36 1.48
C THR A 86 -6.46 5.95 1.75
N GLN A 87 -5.99 5.25 0.72
CA GLN A 87 -5.44 3.90 0.87
C GLN A 87 -4.17 3.87 1.72
N LEU A 88 -3.31 4.90 1.65
CA LEU A 88 -2.15 5.02 2.54
C LEU A 88 -2.57 5.20 4.00
N TYR A 89 -3.57 6.04 4.25
CA TYR A 89 -4.13 6.23 5.59
C TYR A 89 -4.73 4.93 6.15
N ASP A 90 -5.52 4.22 5.34
CA ASP A 90 -6.11 2.93 5.75
C ASP A 90 -5.03 1.88 6.05
N LEU A 91 -3.94 1.87 5.26
CA LEU A 91 -2.80 0.99 5.48
C LEU A 91 -2.09 1.30 6.80
N GLU A 92 -1.85 2.58 7.12
CA GLU A 92 -1.28 2.98 8.41
C GLU A 92 -2.15 2.53 9.58
N LEU A 93 -3.47 2.74 9.48
CA LEU A 93 -4.42 2.35 10.51
C LEU A 93 -4.42 0.83 10.73
N GLU A 94 -4.48 0.05 9.66
CA GLU A 94 -4.51 -1.41 9.77
C GLU A 94 -3.19 -1.98 10.31
N MET A 95 -2.05 -1.39 9.93
CA MET A 95 -0.75 -1.73 10.49
C MET A 95 -0.68 -1.45 12.00
N ALA A 96 -1.23 -0.33 12.46
CA ALA A 96 -1.33 0.00 13.87
C ALA A 96 -2.25 -0.98 14.63
N ASN A 97 -3.43 -1.30 14.06
CA ASN A 97 -4.36 -2.28 14.63
C ASN A 97 -3.70 -3.64 14.83
N LYS A 98 -2.95 -4.11 13.83
CA LYS A 98 -2.24 -5.40 13.88
C LYS A 98 -1.12 -5.41 14.93
N ALA A 99 -0.44 -4.28 15.12
CA ALA A 99 0.56 -4.14 16.18
C ALA A 99 -0.10 -4.27 17.57
N LEU A 100 -1.21 -3.56 17.81
CA LEU A 100 -1.94 -3.61 19.08
C LEU A 100 -2.46 -5.02 19.42
N GLN A 101 -2.95 -5.76 18.42
CA GLN A 101 -3.41 -7.14 18.60
C GLN A 101 -2.28 -8.10 19.02
N ARG A 102 -1.04 -7.84 18.59
CA ARG A 102 0.12 -8.64 18.97
C ARG A 102 0.65 -8.32 20.37
N THR A 103 0.59 -7.06 20.79
CA THR A 103 1.02 -6.65 22.15
C THR A 103 0.04 -7.07 23.24
N SER A 104 -1.22 -7.33 22.88
CA SER A 104 -2.27 -7.77 23.81
C SER A 104 -2.28 -9.29 24.07
N ARG A 105 -1.32 -10.03 23.51
CA ARG A 105 -1.11 -11.47 23.69
C ARG A 105 0.19 -11.73 24.44
#